data_AF-A0AAG5DUB7-F1
#
_entry.id   AF-A0AAG5DUB7-F1
#
_cell.length_a   1.000
_cell.length_b   1.000
_cell.length_c   1.000
_cell.angle_alpha   90.00
_cell.angle_beta   90.00
_cell.angle_gamma   90.00
#
_symmetry.space_group_name_H-M   'P 1'
#
loop_
_entity.id
_entity.type
_entity.pdbx_description
1 polymer ?
#
loop_
_entity_poly.entity_id
_entity_poly.type
_entity_poly.pdbx_seq_one_letter_code
_entity_poly.pdbx_strand_id
1 'polypeptide(L)'
;MTTGNVTAFLYTYLQAKIWSQYQLNSSIVLARCKSAADANATNESWMTVVAGSAFIAWTVGALLLVIWATISDIGNASRVVKKINVSSSVIVRSFSIRRNLSNLIMSDERAELNLGHLNGIRAITMMITLLSHSSIPLIRMPLKNVDQLEAQFDQSWFPLAMAGNTYTVQLFFVIGGLLLVVNVLQQTKESSTVGMPYFMDRVKNRLIRIFPTYMFVILFHSSWYPRLYDGPVGDRFKDHCVKNWWTNLLFVNNYIHPSEP
;
A
#
# COMPACT_ATOMS: atom_id res chain seq x y z
N MET A 1 -26.61 -29.63 -13.67
CA MET A 1 -25.43 -30.18 -14.39
C MET A 1 -24.30 -30.27 -13.39
N THR A 2 -23.82 -31.50 -13.12
CA THR A 2 -22.70 -31.74 -12.20
C THR A 2 -21.37 -31.33 -12.86
N THR A 3 -20.44 -30.80 -12.08
CA THR A 3 -19.14 -30.27 -12.53
C THR A 3 -18.32 -31.28 -13.36
N GLY A 4 -18.45 -32.58 -13.07
CA GLY A 4 -17.79 -33.65 -13.82
C GLY A 4 -18.23 -33.79 -15.29
N ASN A 5 -19.46 -33.37 -15.63
CA ASN A 5 -19.94 -33.46 -17.00
C ASN A 5 -19.37 -32.33 -17.88
N VAL A 6 -19.11 -31.16 -17.28
CA VAL A 6 -18.54 -30.00 -17.97
C VAL A 6 -17.05 -30.18 -18.23
N THR A 7 -16.30 -30.75 -17.29
CA THR A 7 -14.87 -31.04 -17.48
C THR A 7 -14.63 -32.09 -18.54
N ALA A 8 -15.41 -33.18 -18.53
CA ALA A 8 -15.35 -34.20 -19.57
C ALA A 8 -15.69 -33.61 -20.95
N PHE A 9 -16.77 -32.82 -21.05
CA PHE A 9 -17.14 -32.15 -22.29
C PHE A 9 -16.04 -31.21 -22.82
N LEU A 10 -15.49 -30.34 -21.96
CA LEU A 10 -14.40 -29.43 -22.32
C LEU A 10 -13.15 -30.18 -22.75
N TYR A 11 -12.79 -31.25 -22.04
CA TYR A 11 -11.64 -32.08 -22.36
C TYR A 11 -11.76 -32.70 -23.75
N THR A 12 -12.90 -33.36 -24.03
CA THR A 12 -13.13 -34.00 -25.33
C THR A 12 -13.11 -32.99 -26.48
N TYR A 13 -13.73 -31.82 -26.30
CA TYR A 13 -13.78 -30.78 -27.33
C TYR A 13 -12.39 -30.15 -27.60
N LEU A 14 -11.68 -29.74 -26.55
CA LEU A 14 -10.37 -29.12 -26.68
C LEU A 14 -9.32 -30.10 -27.19
N GLN A 15 -9.32 -31.35 -26.73
CA GLN A 15 -8.39 -32.35 -27.20
C GLN A 15 -8.61 -32.66 -28.68
N ALA A 16 -9.86 -32.80 -29.13
CA ALA A 16 -10.17 -32.97 -30.56
C ALA A 16 -9.65 -31.79 -31.39
N LYS A 17 -9.85 -30.55 -30.91
CA LYS A 17 -9.41 -29.34 -31.60
C LYS A 17 -7.88 -29.20 -31.65
N ILE A 18 -7.21 -29.36 -30.52
CA ILE A 18 -5.74 -29.26 -30.40
C ILE A 18 -5.06 -30.36 -31.22
N TRP A 19 -5.56 -31.60 -31.15
CA TRP A 19 -5.03 -32.71 -31.93
C TRP A 19 -5.17 -32.46 -33.43
N SER A 20 -6.34 -31.98 -33.87
CA SER A 20 -6.59 -31.69 -35.30
C SER A 20 -5.68 -30.59 -35.88
N GLN A 21 -5.30 -29.60 -35.06
CA GLN A 21 -4.60 -28.41 -35.52
C GLN A 21 -3.08 -28.48 -35.28
N TYR A 22 -2.65 -29.13 -34.20
CA TYR A 22 -1.26 -29.13 -33.76
C TYR A 22 -0.68 -30.54 -33.54
N GLN A 23 -1.49 -31.61 -33.60
CA GLN A 23 -1.08 -32.99 -33.30
C GLN A 23 -0.42 -33.17 -31.92
N LEU A 24 -0.80 -32.32 -30.95
CA LEU A 24 -0.29 -32.37 -29.59
C LEU A 24 -1.29 -33.07 -28.66
N ASN A 25 -0.77 -33.93 -27.79
CA ASN A 25 -1.55 -34.50 -26.70
C ASN A 25 -1.62 -33.48 -25.55
N SER A 26 -2.82 -33.07 -25.16
CA SER A 26 -3.03 -32.05 -24.12
C SER A 26 -3.82 -32.61 -22.94
N SER A 27 -3.47 -32.16 -21.74
CA SER A 27 -4.24 -32.40 -20.52
C SER A 27 -4.79 -31.08 -20.02
N ILE A 28 -6.06 -31.08 -19.59
CA ILE A 28 -6.73 -29.88 -19.07
C ILE A 28 -7.05 -30.15 -17.61
N VAL A 29 -6.59 -29.25 -16.76
CA VAL A 29 -6.97 -29.23 -15.35
C VAL A 29 -7.89 -28.03 -15.16
N LEU A 30 -9.11 -28.29 -14.70
CA LEU A 30 -10.05 -27.23 -14.38
C LEU A 30 -9.54 -26.50 -13.11
N ALA A 31 -9.08 -25.27 -13.27
CA ALA A 31 -8.57 -24.47 -12.16
C ALA A 31 -9.69 -24.02 -11.21
N ARG A 32 -10.84 -23.59 -11.75
CA ARG A 32 -12.01 -23.20 -10.95
C ARG A 32 -13.30 -23.29 -11.77
N CYS A 33 -14.39 -23.65 -11.09
CA CYS A 33 -15.76 -23.51 -11.59
C CYS A 33 -16.57 -22.80 -10.52
N LYS A 34 -17.20 -21.68 -10.88
CA LYS A 34 -18.13 -20.95 -10.01
C LYS A 34 -19.54 -21.34 -10.43
N SER A 35 -20.24 -22.10 -9.60
CA SER A 35 -21.63 -22.47 -9.89
C SER A 35 -22.57 -21.29 -9.56
N ALA A 36 -23.81 -21.33 -10.06
CA ALA A 36 -24.83 -20.35 -9.70
C ALA A 36 -25.11 -20.35 -8.18
N ALA A 37 -24.97 -21.50 -7.51
CA ALA A 37 -25.06 -21.59 -6.06
C ALA A 37 -23.90 -20.87 -5.36
N ASP A 38 -22.67 -20.97 -5.89
CA ASP A 38 -21.49 -20.26 -5.36
C ASP A 38 -21.58 -18.75 -5.60
N ALA A 39 -22.19 -18.32 -6.70
CA ALA A 39 -22.44 -16.91 -6.98
C ALA A 39 -23.49 -16.29 -6.04
N ASN A 40 -24.45 -17.09 -5.56
CA ASN A 40 -25.43 -16.65 -4.57
C ASN A 40 -24.91 -16.82 -3.13
N ALA A 41 -23.97 -17.73 -2.88
CA ALA A 41 -23.32 -17.93 -1.58
C ALA A 41 -22.26 -16.87 -1.25
N THR A 42 -21.88 -15.99 -2.18
CA THR A 42 -21.13 -14.76 -1.88
C THR A 42 -22.00 -13.70 -1.19
N ASN A 43 -22.81 -14.12 -0.20
CA ASN A 43 -23.19 -13.21 0.86
C ASN A 43 -21.87 -12.80 1.52
N GLU A 44 -21.42 -11.60 1.15
CA GLU A 44 -20.28 -10.95 1.75
C GLU A 44 -20.34 -11.14 3.26
N SER A 45 -19.25 -11.65 3.85
CA SER A 45 -19.24 -11.83 5.29
C SER A 45 -19.53 -10.47 5.93
N TRP A 46 -20.31 -10.45 7.01
CA TRP A 46 -20.68 -9.20 7.69
C TRP A 46 -19.44 -8.31 7.98
N MET A 47 -18.27 -8.93 8.14
CA MET A 47 -16.97 -8.28 8.30
C MET A 47 -16.51 -7.50 7.06
N THR A 48 -16.67 -8.03 5.83
CA THR A 48 -16.31 -7.29 4.61
C THR A 48 -17.24 -6.11 4.38
N VAL A 49 -18.52 -6.25 4.71
CA VAL A 49 -19.51 -5.15 4.64
C VAL A 49 -19.17 -4.07 5.65
N VAL A 50 -18.88 -4.43 6.91
CA VAL A 50 -18.48 -3.47 7.95
C VAL A 50 -17.18 -2.78 7.57
N ALA A 51 -16.13 -3.52 7.17
CA ALA A 51 -14.87 -2.95 6.73
C ALA A 51 -15.04 -2.02 5.52
N GLY A 52 -15.90 -2.40 4.56
CA GLY A 52 -16.22 -1.58 3.39
C GLY A 52 -16.93 -0.28 3.75
N SER A 53 -17.91 -0.35 4.66
CA SER A 53 -18.59 0.86 5.16
C SER A 53 -17.64 1.77 5.93
N ALA A 54 -16.74 1.22 6.75
CA ALA A 54 -15.73 1.96 7.49
C ALA A 54 -14.72 2.62 6.55
N PHE A 55 -14.30 1.93 5.49
CA PHE A 55 -13.43 2.48 4.45
C PHE A 55 -14.10 3.66 3.72
N ILE A 56 -15.36 3.53 3.34
CA ILE A 56 -16.12 4.61 2.67
C ILE A 56 -16.29 5.80 3.63
N ALA A 57 -16.68 5.55 4.88
CA ALA A 57 -16.83 6.60 5.88
C ALA A 57 -15.51 7.36 6.12
N TRP A 58 -14.39 6.65 6.18
CA TRP A 58 -13.07 7.27 6.33
C TRP A 58 -12.67 8.07 5.10
N THR A 59 -12.74 7.48 3.90
CA THR A 59 -12.40 8.18 2.64
C THR A 59 -13.22 9.45 2.46
N VAL A 60 -14.55 9.36 2.61
CA VAL A 60 -15.47 10.50 2.48
C VAL A 60 -15.21 11.51 3.59
N GLY A 61 -15.04 11.08 4.84
CA GLY A 61 -14.73 11.98 5.95
C GLY A 61 -13.43 12.74 5.75
N ALA A 62 -12.37 12.08 5.28
CA ALA A 62 -11.09 12.71 4.98
C ALA A 62 -11.21 13.73 3.83
N LEU A 63 -11.92 13.38 2.75
CA LEU A 63 -12.17 14.30 1.63
C LEU A 63 -12.97 15.52 2.08
N LEU A 64 -14.04 15.34 2.85
CA LEU A 64 -14.85 16.43 3.38
C LEU A 64 -14.03 17.35 4.30
N LEU A 65 -13.18 16.77 5.16
CA LEU A 65 -12.29 17.55 6.02
C LEU A 65 -11.30 18.40 5.21
N VAL A 66 -10.71 17.83 4.15
CA VAL A 66 -9.78 18.54 3.27
C VAL A 66 -10.49 19.66 2.49
N ILE A 67 -11.69 19.40 1.97
CA ILE A 67 -12.51 20.39 1.26
C ILE A 67 -12.88 21.53 2.23
N TRP A 68 -13.40 21.20 3.41
CA TRP A 68 -13.75 22.16 4.44
C TRP A 68 -12.55 23.00 4.91
N ALA A 69 -11.41 22.36 5.16
CA ALA A 69 -10.17 23.03 5.53
C ALA A 69 -9.67 23.97 4.42
N THR A 70 -9.74 23.55 3.16
CA THR A 70 -9.29 24.37 2.03
C THR A 70 -10.22 25.57 1.81
N ILE A 71 -11.54 25.41 1.92
CA ILE A 71 -12.51 26.52 1.80
C ILE A 71 -12.34 27.51 2.95
N SER A 72 -12.26 27.02 4.19
CA SER A 72 -12.07 27.88 5.36
C SER A 72 -10.72 28.63 5.34
N ASP A 73 -9.69 28.03 4.76
CA ASP A 73 -8.40 28.67 4.55
C ASP A 73 -8.47 29.80 3.52
N ILE A 74 -9.15 29.59 2.39
CA ILE A 74 -9.39 30.63 1.37
C ILE A 74 -10.22 31.78 1.95
N GLY A 75 -11.30 31.46 2.67
CA GLY A 75 -12.16 32.47 3.32
C GLY A 75 -11.44 33.27 4.41
N ASN A 76 -10.50 32.64 5.12
CA ASN A 76 -9.68 33.32 6.13
C ASN A 76 -8.54 34.15 5.51
N ALA A 77 -7.99 33.73 4.37
CA ALA A 77 -7.01 34.54 3.62
C ALA A 77 -7.59 35.91 3.20
N SER A 78 -8.90 35.98 2.94
CA SER A 78 -9.62 37.23 2.69
C SER A 78 -9.96 38.04 3.96
N ARG A 79 -9.83 37.46 5.16
CA ARG A 79 -10.23 38.05 6.46
C ARG A 79 -9.07 38.39 7.40
N VAL A 80 -7.81 38.28 6.95
CA VAL A 80 -6.57 38.50 7.74
C VAL A 80 -6.49 39.88 8.43
N VAL A 81 -7.42 40.81 8.21
CA VAL A 81 -7.49 42.10 8.93
C VAL A 81 -8.15 42.01 10.33
N LYS A 82 -8.95 40.99 10.70
CA LYS A 82 -9.64 40.99 12.02
C LYS A 82 -9.70 39.61 12.71
N LYS A 83 -8.92 39.50 13.80
CA LYS A 83 -8.98 38.56 14.96
C LYS A 83 -9.00 37.04 14.67
N ILE A 84 -7.96 36.32 15.14
CA ILE A 84 -7.84 34.86 15.01
C ILE A 84 -8.15 34.15 16.33
N ASN A 85 -9.10 33.21 16.28
CA ASN A 85 -9.34 32.18 17.29
C ASN A 85 -8.37 31.00 17.04
N VAL A 86 -7.60 30.59 18.04
CA VAL A 86 -6.35 29.81 17.88
C VAL A 86 -6.57 28.33 17.53
N SER A 87 -7.65 27.68 18.00
CA SER A 87 -7.84 26.22 17.85
C SER A 87 -8.32 25.78 16.45
N SER A 88 -9.32 26.45 15.86
CA SER A 88 -9.76 26.18 14.49
C SER A 88 -8.66 26.43 13.45
N SER A 89 -7.62 27.20 13.79
CA SER A 89 -6.51 27.49 12.89
C SER A 89 -5.59 26.29 12.62
N VAL A 90 -5.43 25.37 13.58
CA VAL A 90 -4.46 24.26 13.46
C VAL A 90 -4.96 23.22 12.47
N ILE A 91 -6.21 22.74 12.64
CA ILE A 91 -6.82 21.75 11.74
C ILE A 91 -6.91 22.32 10.31
N VAL A 92 -7.35 23.58 10.18
CA VAL A 92 -7.43 24.26 8.88
C VAL A 92 -6.06 24.41 8.23
N ARG A 93 -5.01 24.75 9.01
CA ARG A 93 -3.63 24.77 8.50
C ARG A 93 -3.13 23.39 8.08
N SER A 94 -3.42 22.37 8.86
CA SER A 94 -2.91 21.01 8.64
C SER A 94 -3.56 20.31 7.45
N PHE A 95 -4.83 20.61 7.13
CA PHE A 95 -5.58 19.93 6.06
C PHE A 95 -5.84 20.80 4.81
N SER A 96 -5.46 22.09 4.80
CA SER A 96 -5.57 22.94 3.61
C SER A 96 -4.55 22.52 2.54
N ILE A 97 -5.05 22.13 1.36
CA ILE A 97 -4.20 21.76 0.21
C ILE A 97 -3.35 22.95 -0.22
N ARG A 98 -3.93 24.15 -0.27
CA ARG A 98 -3.24 25.36 -0.76
C ARG A 98 -1.96 25.65 0.02
N ARG A 99 -2.04 25.61 1.35
CA ARG A 99 -0.89 25.86 2.23
C ARG A 99 0.10 24.71 2.21
N ASN A 100 -0.37 23.47 2.28
CA ASN A 100 0.50 22.30 2.27
C ASN A 100 1.27 22.16 0.95
N LEU A 101 0.62 22.43 -0.19
CA LEU A 101 1.27 22.38 -1.50
C LEU A 101 2.29 23.51 -1.67
N SER A 102 1.98 24.72 -1.20
CA SER A 102 2.95 25.82 -1.17
C SER A 102 4.16 25.47 -0.30
N ASN A 103 3.95 24.93 0.89
CA ASN A 103 5.01 24.52 1.80
C ASN A 103 5.85 23.35 1.25
N LEU A 104 5.27 22.50 0.40
CA LEU A 104 5.98 21.39 -0.24
C LEU A 104 6.98 21.87 -1.30
N ILE A 105 6.68 22.99 -1.96
CA ILE A 105 7.51 23.57 -3.03
C ILE A 105 8.55 24.54 -2.45
N MET A 106 8.21 25.22 -1.36
CA MET A 106 9.12 26.16 -0.69
C MET A 106 10.25 25.41 0.03
N SER A 107 11.48 25.89 -0.13
CA SER A 107 12.64 25.39 0.61
C SER A 107 12.53 25.75 2.10
N ASP A 108 12.80 24.77 2.96
CA ASP A 108 12.80 24.99 4.41
C ASP A 108 14.09 25.68 4.85
N GLU A 109 14.03 27.01 5.03
CA GLU A 109 15.13 27.81 5.57
C GLU A 109 15.35 27.58 7.09
N ARG A 110 14.46 26.85 7.78
CA ARG A 110 14.48 26.68 9.24
C ARG A 110 15.19 25.41 9.74
N ALA A 111 15.79 24.62 8.86
CA ALA A 111 16.56 23.46 9.29
C ALA A 111 17.87 23.94 9.96
N GLU A 112 17.88 24.01 11.29
CA GLU A 112 19.07 24.37 12.09
C GLU A 112 20.29 23.49 11.79
N LEU A 113 20.04 22.28 11.28
CA LEU A 113 21.04 21.38 10.75
C LEU A 113 20.98 21.38 9.21
N ASN A 114 22.11 21.69 8.56
CA ASN A 114 22.33 21.66 7.09
C ASN A 114 22.28 20.22 6.49
N LEU A 115 21.29 19.40 6.86
CA LEU A 115 21.09 18.03 6.38
C LEU A 115 20.11 17.96 5.20
N GLY A 116 19.84 19.08 4.53
CA GLY A 116 18.92 19.17 3.38
C GLY A 116 19.27 18.16 2.27
N HIS A 117 20.56 17.95 2.00
CA HIS A 117 21.03 16.97 1.02
C HIS A 117 20.59 15.54 1.35
N LEU A 118 20.67 15.13 2.63
CA LEU A 118 20.22 13.80 3.07
C LEU A 118 18.70 13.64 2.94
N ASN A 119 17.94 14.70 3.22
CA ASN A 119 16.50 14.70 3.02
C ASN A 119 16.15 14.56 1.53
N GLY A 120 16.91 15.19 0.62
CA GLY A 120 16.75 15.02 -0.83
C GLY A 120 17.01 13.58 -1.29
N ILE A 121 18.14 12.99 -0.87
CA ILE A 121 18.46 11.59 -1.18
C ILE A 121 17.39 10.64 -0.61
N ARG A 122 16.90 10.91 0.60
CA ARG A 122 15.80 10.16 1.21
C ARG A 122 14.50 10.24 0.39
N ALA A 123 14.16 11.41 -0.14
CA ALA A 123 12.98 11.58 -0.98
C ALA A 123 13.10 10.77 -2.29
N ILE A 124 14.26 10.82 -2.95
CA ILE A 124 14.53 10.07 -4.18
C ILE A 124 14.47 8.56 -3.92
N THR A 125 15.16 8.08 -2.90
CA THR A 125 15.15 6.64 -2.52
C THR A 125 13.75 6.15 -2.14
N MET A 126 12.95 6.97 -1.46
CA MET A 126 11.55 6.67 -1.15
C MET A 126 10.69 6.58 -2.42
N MET A 127 10.88 7.48 -3.39
CA MET A 127 10.16 7.46 -4.66
C MET A 127 10.48 6.20 -5.48
N ILE A 128 11.77 5.86 -5.60
CA ILE A 128 12.22 4.64 -6.29
C ILE A 128 11.62 3.40 -5.61
N THR A 129 11.69 3.34 -4.28
CA THR A 129 11.12 2.22 -3.50
C THR A 129 9.62 2.07 -3.76
N LEU A 130 8.87 3.18 -3.75
CA LEU A 130 7.43 3.19 -4.00
C LEU A 130 7.10 2.66 -5.40
N LEU A 131 7.79 3.15 -6.43
CA LEU A 131 7.60 2.68 -7.81
C LEU A 131 7.90 1.18 -7.93
N SER A 132 9.05 0.73 -7.43
CA SER A 132 9.43 -0.68 -7.46
C SER A 132 8.38 -1.57 -6.77
N HIS A 133 7.95 -1.23 -5.54
CA HIS A 133 7.00 -2.05 -4.79
C HIS A 133 5.59 -2.01 -5.40
N SER A 134 5.20 -0.90 -6.03
CA SER A 134 3.92 -0.81 -6.76
C SER A 134 3.89 -1.68 -8.02
N SER A 135 5.06 -1.97 -8.62
CA SER A 135 5.17 -2.84 -9.80
C SER A 135 5.25 -4.34 -9.49
N ILE A 136 5.65 -4.74 -8.27
CA ILE A 136 5.78 -6.17 -7.90
C ILE A 136 4.50 -6.99 -8.16
N PRO A 137 3.28 -6.50 -7.83
CA PRO A 137 2.05 -7.26 -8.10
C PRO A 137 1.86 -7.63 -9.58
N LEU A 138 2.47 -6.91 -10.53
CA LEU A 138 2.40 -7.22 -11.95
C LEU A 138 3.01 -8.59 -12.27
N ILE A 139 3.94 -9.10 -11.44
CA ILE A 139 4.54 -10.44 -11.60
C ILE A 139 3.47 -11.54 -11.51
N ARG A 140 2.35 -11.30 -10.79
CA ARG A 140 1.26 -12.28 -10.69
C ARG A 140 0.39 -12.37 -11.96
N MET A 141 0.49 -11.39 -12.87
CA MET A 141 -0.31 -11.35 -14.10
C MET A 141 0.11 -12.46 -15.07
N PRO A 142 -0.84 -13.06 -15.83
CA PRO A 142 -0.50 -14.05 -16.84
C PRO A 142 0.28 -13.40 -17.99
N LEU A 143 1.37 -14.06 -18.39
CA LEU A 143 2.18 -13.60 -19.52
C LEU A 143 1.68 -14.22 -20.84
N LYS A 144 1.64 -13.40 -21.89
CA LYS A 144 1.31 -13.85 -23.24
C LYS A 144 2.45 -14.68 -23.85
N ASN A 145 3.70 -14.27 -23.58
CA ASN A 145 4.90 -14.91 -24.10
C ASN A 145 5.86 -15.14 -22.93
N VAL A 146 6.06 -16.39 -22.53
CA VAL A 146 7.00 -16.75 -21.45
C VAL A 146 8.45 -16.57 -21.89
N ASP A 147 8.74 -16.88 -23.16
CA ASP A 147 10.08 -16.74 -23.76
C ASP A 147 10.62 -15.31 -23.67
N GLN A 148 9.75 -14.31 -23.77
CA GLN A 148 10.15 -12.89 -23.65
C GLN A 148 10.55 -12.53 -22.23
N LEU A 149 9.93 -13.13 -21.23
CA LEU A 149 10.30 -12.93 -19.84
C LEU A 149 11.60 -13.69 -19.52
N GLU A 150 11.73 -14.92 -19.99
CA GLU A 150 12.98 -15.70 -19.83
C GLU A 150 14.16 -14.97 -20.48
N ALA A 151 13.97 -14.43 -21.69
CA ALA A 151 14.97 -13.61 -22.35
C ALA A 151 15.32 -12.31 -21.58
N GLN A 152 14.41 -11.77 -20.74
CA GLN A 152 14.74 -10.65 -19.86
C GLN A 152 15.70 -11.05 -18.74
N PHE A 153 15.59 -12.27 -18.21
CA PHE A 153 16.53 -12.76 -17.18
C PHE A 153 17.97 -12.86 -17.71
N ASP A 154 18.13 -13.13 -19.01
CA ASP A 154 19.44 -13.16 -19.67
C ASP A 154 20.03 -11.76 -19.89
N GLN A 155 19.21 -10.71 -19.82
CA GLN A 155 19.68 -9.33 -19.94
C GLN A 155 20.22 -8.82 -18.59
N SER A 156 21.45 -8.31 -18.60
CA SER A 156 22.15 -7.88 -17.38
C SER A 156 21.43 -6.78 -16.57
N TRP A 157 20.52 -6.02 -17.18
CA TRP A 157 19.78 -4.96 -16.48
C TRP A 157 18.72 -5.52 -15.52
N PHE A 158 18.11 -6.67 -15.81
CA PHE A 158 17.00 -7.21 -15.02
C PHE A 158 17.48 -7.71 -13.64
N PRO A 159 18.54 -8.53 -13.54
CA PRO A 159 19.15 -8.87 -12.25
C PRO A 159 19.65 -7.63 -11.49
N LEU A 160 20.21 -6.64 -12.20
CA LEU A 160 20.67 -5.39 -11.61
C LEU A 160 19.51 -4.59 -11.01
N ALA A 161 18.36 -4.51 -11.68
CA ALA A 161 17.17 -3.83 -11.18
C ALA A 161 16.58 -4.54 -9.95
N MET A 162 16.52 -5.88 -9.99
CA MET A 162 16.07 -6.69 -8.85
C MET A 162 16.98 -6.54 -7.62
N ALA A 163 18.30 -6.64 -7.81
CA ALA A 163 19.26 -6.40 -6.74
C ALA A 163 19.20 -4.94 -6.25
N GLY A 164 19.09 -3.99 -7.18
CA GLY A 164 19.00 -2.56 -6.91
C GLY A 164 17.82 -2.18 -6.01
N ASN A 165 16.67 -2.86 -6.14
CA ASN A 165 15.54 -2.66 -5.23
C ASN A 165 15.91 -2.97 -3.77
N THR A 166 16.57 -4.10 -3.52
CA THR A 166 17.02 -4.50 -2.18
C THR A 166 18.02 -3.50 -1.60
N TYR A 167 19.02 -3.09 -2.37
CA TYR A 167 20.00 -2.10 -1.93
C TYR A 167 19.38 -0.71 -1.68
N THR A 168 18.41 -0.30 -2.49
CA THR A 168 17.71 0.99 -2.31
C THR A 168 16.98 1.04 -0.97
N VAL A 169 16.30 -0.06 -0.60
CA VAL A 169 15.62 -0.16 0.70
C VAL A 169 16.64 -0.13 1.85
N GLN A 170 17.78 -0.80 1.72
CA GLN A 170 18.85 -0.76 2.73
C GLN A 170 19.40 0.67 2.90
N LEU A 171 19.67 1.38 1.79
CA LEU A 171 20.12 2.78 1.82
C LEU A 171 19.10 3.68 2.54
N PHE A 172 17.81 3.49 2.28
CA PHE A 172 16.76 4.23 2.98
C PHE A 172 16.80 4.01 4.50
N PHE A 173 17.01 2.76 4.95
CA PHE A 173 17.15 2.46 6.39
C PHE A 173 18.43 3.05 6.99
N VAL A 174 19.56 3.00 6.27
CA VAL A 174 20.83 3.58 6.73
C VAL A 174 20.71 5.10 6.91
N ILE A 175 20.14 5.81 5.93
CA ILE A 175 19.92 7.26 6.03
C ILE A 175 18.95 7.57 7.18
N GLY A 176 17.88 6.79 7.32
CA GLY A 176 16.94 6.92 8.44
C GLY A 176 17.59 6.73 9.82
N GLY A 177 18.50 5.74 9.93
CA GLY A 177 19.28 5.48 11.13
C GLY A 177 20.27 6.59 11.44
N LEU A 178 20.99 7.09 10.44
CA LEU A 178 21.90 8.24 10.59
C LEU A 178 21.16 9.47 11.11
N LEU A 179 20.02 9.83 10.51
CA LEU A 179 19.20 10.95 10.96
C LEU A 179 18.69 10.74 12.39
N LEU A 180 18.30 9.53 12.76
CA LEU A 180 17.90 9.22 14.14
C LEU A 180 19.05 9.48 15.12
N VAL A 181 20.25 8.98 14.83
CA VAL A 181 21.44 9.18 15.68
C VAL A 181 21.77 10.65 15.84
N VAL A 182 21.77 11.43 14.74
CA VAL A 182 22.02 12.87 14.80
C VAL A 182 20.99 13.59 15.67
N ASN A 183 19.70 13.30 15.50
CA ASN A 183 18.64 13.89 16.31
C ASN A 183 18.74 13.50 17.79
N VAL A 184 19.13 12.26 18.09
CA VAL A 184 19.34 11.81 19.48
C VAL A 184 20.55 12.52 20.08
N LEU A 185 21.67 12.62 19.36
CA LEU A 185 22.89 13.24 19.85
C LEU A 185 22.69 14.75 20.12
N GLN A 186 21.95 15.45 19.27
CA GLN A 186 21.61 16.85 19.50
C GLN A 186 20.72 17.00 20.75
N GLN A 187 19.70 16.15 20.90
CA GLN A 187 18.86 16.14 22.09
C GLN A 187 19.67 15.90 23.38
N THR A 188 20.66 15.00 23.35
CA THR A 188 21.56 14.73 24.48
C THR A 188 22.40 15.95 24.87
N LYS A 189 22.76 16.79 23.88
CA LYS A 189 23.54 18.00 24.12
C LYS A 189 22.70 19.11 24.76
N GLU A 190 21.42 19.18 24.42
CA GLU A 190 20.48 20.22 24.88
C GLU A 190 19.72 19.82 26.15
N SER A 191 19.57 18.51 26.42
CA SER A 191 18.87 17.99 27.59
C SER A 191 19.49 16.69 28.09
N SER A 192 19.63 16.56 29.41
CA SER A 192 20.13 15.35 30.06
C SER A 192 19.08 14.22 30.17
N THR A 193 17.83 14.44 29.74
CA THR A 193 16.74 13.45 29.83
C THR A 193 16.74 12.45 28.67
N VAL A 194 17.91 11.88 28.36
CA VAL A 194 18.03 10.86 27.31
C VAL A 194 17.99 9.50 27.99
N GLY A 195 16.87 8.81 27.83
CA GLY A 195 16.68 7.49 28.41
C GLY A 195 15.55 6.74 27.73
N MET A 196 15.20 5.57 28.29
CA MET A 196 14.06 4.77 27.85
C MET A 196 12.75 5.57 27.65
N PRO A 197 12.35 6.52 28.51
CA PRO A 197 11.11 7.28 28.29
C PRO A 197 11.15 8.15 27.03
N TYR A 198 12.28 8.77 26.70
CA TYR A 198 12.43 9.54 25.46
C TYR A 198 12.35 8.62 24.22
N PHE A 199 12.99 7.46 24.27
CA PHE A 199 12.90 6.47 23.20
C PHE A 199 11.45 5.99 23.00
N MET A 200 10.75 5.65 24.08
CA MET A 200 9.34 5.23 24.00
C MET A 200 8.43 6.32 23.45
N ASP A 201 8.64 7.59 23.80
CA ASP A 201 7.87 8.71 23.23
C ASP A 201 8.10 8.85 21.72
N ARG A 202 9.36 8.72 21.27
CA ARG A 202 9.69 8.74 19.83
C ARG A 202 9.07 7.57 19.06
N VAL A 203 9.10 6.37 19.64
CA VAL A 203 8.47 5.18 19.04
C VAL A 203 6.95 5.35 18.99
N LYS A 204 6.32 5.82 20.07
CA LYS A 204 4.89 6.12 20.13
C LYS A 204 4.49 7.12 19.06
N ASN A 205 5.20 8.24 18.94
CA ASN A 205 4.94 9.25 17.91
C ASN A 205 5.08 8.69 16.49
N ARG A 206 6.05 7.79 16.27
CA ARG A 206 6.21 7.08 15.00
C ARG A 206 5.02 6.16 14.71
N LEU A 207 4.54 5.41 15.70
CA LEU A 207 3.40 4.52 15.56
C LEU A 207 2.10 5.29 15.30
N ILE A 208 1.83 6.35 16.06
CA ILE A 208 0.64 7.22 15.86
C ILE A 208 0.61 7.81 14.45
N ARG A 209 1.78 8.11 13.86
CA ARG A 209 1.88 8.63 12.50
C ARG A 209 1.63 7.57 11.42
N ILE A 210 2.11 6.33 11.62
CA ILE A 210 2.01 5.25 10.63
C ILE A 210 0.62 4.59 10.67
N PHE A 211 0.06 4.46 11.86
CA PHE A 211 -1.18 3.72 12.11
C PHE A 211 -2.36 4.14 11.22
N PRO A 212 -2.66 5.45 11.02
CA PRO A 212 -3.80 5.86 10.19
C PRO A 212 -3.69 5.38 8.74
N THR A 213 -2.53 5.58 8.11
CA THR A 213 -2.31 5.15 6.73
C THR A 213 -2.33 3.63 6.61
N TYR A 214 -1.78 2.92 7.59
CA TYR A 214 -1.74 1.47 7.58
C TYR A 214 -3.13 0.85 7.76
N MET A 215 -3.92 1.35 8.71
CA MET A 215 -5.31 0.93 8.92
C MET A 215 -6.17 1.20 7.68
N PHE A 216 -5.95 2.33 6.98
CA PHE A 216 -6.62 2.64 5.72
C PHE A 216 -6.36 1.57 4.63
N VAL A 217 -5.09 1.19 4.45
CA VAL A 217 -4.70 0.16 3.46
C VAL A 217 -5.28 -1.21 3.81
N ILE A 218 -5.27 -1.59 5.10
CA ILE A 218 -5.88 -2.86 5.54
C ILE A 218 -7.39 -2.88 5.26
N LEU A 219 -8.10 -1.80 5.58
CA LEU A 219 -9.53 -1.68 5.31
C LEU A 219 -9.83 -1.75 3.81
N PHE A 220 -8.99 -1.14 2.97
CA PHE A 220 -9.10 -1.27 1.52
C PHE A 220 -8.90 -2.73 1.05
N HIS A 221 -7.82 -3.37 1.51
CA HIS A 221 -7.48 -4.75 1.13
C HIS A 221 -8.51 -5.78 1.62
N SER A 222 -9.14 -5.55 2.77
CA SER A 222 -10.13 -6.48 3.33
C SER A 222 -11.54 -6.31 2.74
N SER A 223 -11.85 -5.18 2.10
CA SER A 223 -13.21 -4.88 1.64
C SER A 223 -13.33 -4.66 0.12
N TRP A 224 -12.69 -3.62 -0.41
CA TRP A 224 -12.83 -3.21 -1.81
C TRP A 224 -11.92 -3.99 -2.75
N TYR A 225 -10.71 -4.33 -2.30
CA TYR A 225 -9.73 -5.01 -3.12
C TYR A 225 -10.26 -6.32 -3.74
N PRO A 226 -10.97 -7.21 -3.01
CA PRO A 226 -11.59 -8.42 -3.58
C PRO A 226 -12.55 -8.17 -4.74
N ARG A 227 -13.21 -7.00 -4.77
CA ARG A 227 -14.17 -6.64 -5.81
C ARG A 227 -13.49 -6.14 -7.09
N LEU A 228 -12.23 -5.71 -7.00
CA LEU A 228 -11.47 -5.16 -8.14
C LEU A 228 -10.92 -6.24 -9.07
N TYR A 229 -10.83 -7.49 -8.63
CA TYR A 229 -10.25 -8.58 -9.41
C TYR A 229 -11.21 -9.75 -9.69
N ASP A 230 -12.53 -9.54 -9.61
CA ASP A 230 -13.52 -10.58 -9.91
C ASP A 230 -13.48 -10.92 -11.42
N GLY A 231 -12.64 -11.90 -11.77
CA GLY A 231 -12.29 -12.26 -13.14
C GLY A 231 -11.39 -13.50 -13.19
N PRO A 232 -11.02 -14.00 -14.38
CA PRO A 232 -10.30 -15.26 -14.56
C PRO A 232 -8.90 -15.28 -13.91
N VAL A 233 -8.32 -14.10 -13.64
CA VAL A 233 -7.03 -13.93 -12.96
C VAL A 233 -7.16 -13.63 -11.47
N GLY A 234 -8.38 -13.45 -10.97
CA GLY A 234 -8.67 -12.96 -9.63
C GLY A 234 -8.12 -13.83 -8.51
N ASP A 235 -8.10 -15.15 -8.69
CA ASP A 235 -7.60 -16.06 -7.66
C ASP A 235 -6.11 -15.87 -7.34
N ARG A 236 -5.31 -15.36 -8.28
CA ARG A 236 -3.90 -15.04 -8.02
C ARG A 236 -3.71 -13.86 -7.07
N PHE A 237 -4.75 -13.04 -6.92
CA PHE A 237 -4.78 -11.86 -6.04
C PHE A 237 -5.64 -12.10 -4.79
N LYS A 238 -6.07 -13.35 -4.57
CA LYS A 238 -6.82 -13.74 -3.38
C LYS A 238 -5.86 -13.86 -2.19
N ASP A 239 -5.72 -12.76 -1.47
CA ASP A 239 -4.91 -12.71 -0.26
C ASP A 239 -5.72 -13.09 1.00
N HIS A 240 -5.04 -13.49 2.07
CA HIS A 240 -5.66 -13.93 3.33
C HIS A 240 -6.04 -12.74 4.25
N CYS A 241 -5.87 -11.51 3.75
CA CYS A 241 -6.14 -10.27 4.48
C CYS A 241 -7.58 -10.18 5.00
N VAL A 242 -8.59 -10.78 4.36
CA VAL A 242 -9.98 -10.77 4.84
C VAL A 242 -10.13 -11.54 6.17
N LYS A 243 -9.36 -12.62 6.34
CA LYS A 243 -9.39 -13.44 7.56
C LYS A 243 -8.47 -12.88 8.64
N ASN A 244 -7.30 -12.40 8.24
CA ASN A 244 -6.20 -12.01 9.14
C ASN A 244 -5.99 -10.48 9.21
N TRP A 245 -7.01 -9.67 8.90
CA TRP A 245 -6.89 -8.20 8.95
C TRP A 245 -6.48 -7.68 10.34
N TRP A 246 -6.95 -8.34 11.41
CA TRP A 246 -6.70 -7.92 12.79
C TRP A 246 -5.26 -8.19 13.25
N THR A 247 -4.63 -9.27 12.76
CA THR A 247 -3.22 -9.57 13.07
C THR A 247 -2.30 -8.55 12.41
N ASN A 248 -2.64 -8.15 11.18
CA ASN A 248 -1.99 -7.06 10.47
C ASN A 248 -2.15 -5.75 11.26
N LEU A 249 -3.38 -5.39 11.65
CA LEU A 249 -3.65 -4.13 12.37
C LEU A 249 -2.88 -4.00 13.71
N LEU A 250 -2.68 -5.13 14.41
CA LEU A 250 -1.93 -5.19 15.66
C LEU A 250 -0.41 -5.38 15.47
N PHE A 251 0.09 -5.41 14.23
CA PHE A 251 1.49 -5.66 13.89
C PHE A 251 2.04 -7.02 14.38
N VAL A 252 1.17 -8.03 14.56
CA VAL A 252 1.54 -9.38 15.02
C VAL A 252 1.52 -10.43 13.90
N ASN A 253 1.36 -10.00 12.65
CA ASN A 253 1.30 -10.91 11.48
C ASN A 253 2.55 -11.79 11.32
N ASN A 254 3.72 -11.33 11.80
CA ASN A 254 4.95 -12.11 11.77
C ASN A 254 4.97 -13.29 12.76
N TYR A 255 4.11 -13.24 13.79
CA TYR A 255 4.03 -14.27 14.84
C TYR A 255 2.79 -15.15 14.70
N ILE A 256 1.69 -14.59 14.20
CA ILE A 256 0.40 -15.26 14.08
C ILE A 256 0.10 -15.46 12.59
N HIS A 257 0.02 -16.73 12.18
CA HIS A 257 -0.21 -17.16 10.79
C HIS A 257 0.81 -16.59 9.77
N PRO A 258 2.13 -16.83 9.95
CA PRO A 258 3.17 -16.30 9.07
C PRO A 258 3.06 -16.81 7.62
N SER A 259 2.42 -17.97 7.41
CA SER A 259 2.18 -18.55 6.08
C SER A 259 0.95 -17.98 5.37
N GLU A 260 0.10 -17.23 6.08
CA GLU A 260 -1.15 -16.65 5.56
C GLU A 260 -1.30 -15.20 6.03
N PRO A 261 -0.40 -14.28 5.63
CA PRO A 261 -0.43 -12.89 6.08
C PRO A 261 -1.67 -12.12 5.60
#